data_AF-A0A529Q4X7-F1
#
_entry.id   AF-A0A529Q4X7-F1
#
_cell.length_a   1.000
_cell.length_b   1.000
_cell.length_c   1.000
_cell.angle_alpha   90.00
_cell.angle_beta   90.00
_cell.angle_gamma   90.00
#
_symmetry.space_group_name_H-M   'P 1'
#
loop_
_entity.id
_entity.type
_entity.pdbx_description
1 polymer ?
#
loop_
_entity_poly.entity_id
_entity_poly.type
_entity_poly.pdbx_seq_one_letter_code
_entity_poly.pdbx_strand_id
1 'polypeptide(L)'
;YNSDEVVAGKRLEDHLRFAVAYWHSLAWPGGDPFGGQTFDRPWFAKPGGIDTMELAKLKADVAFEMFSLLGAPYFCFHDADVRPEGKDFSESAARLDEITDYFADKMKKTGVKLLWGTANLFSHRRFMSGAATNPDPDVFAYAAATVKKCIDVTKKLK
;
A
#
# COMPACT_ATOMS: atom_id res chain seq x y z
N TYR A 1 21.79 -8.63 -11.36
CA TYR A 1 20.56 -8.81 -12.14
C TYR A 1 20.66 -7.89 -13.36
N ASN A 2 20.73 -8.46 -14.57
CA ASN A 2 20.69 -7.70 -15.82
C ASN A 2 19.29 -7.85 -16.41
N SER A 3 18.47 -6.78 -16.38
CA SER A 3 17.08 -6.82 -16.84
C SER A 3 16.94 -7.18 -18.33
N ASP A 4 17.93 -6.81 -19.13
CA ASP A 4 17.94 -6.99 -20.59
C ASP A 4 18.46 -8.35 -21.05
N GLU A 5 19.02 -9.15 -20.15
CA GLU A 5 19.53 -10.48 -20.50
C GLU A 5 18.39 -11.36 -21.02
N VAL A 6 18.60 -11.94 -22.21
CA VAL A 6 17.62 -12.82 -22.85
C VAL A 6 17.87 -14.26 -22.41
N VAL A 7 16.91 -14.83 -21.67
CA VAL A 7 16.93 -16.23 -21.25
C VAL A 7 15.73 -16.94 -21.86
N ALA A 8 15.98 -18.02 -22.59
CA ALA A 8 14.94 -18.77 -23.30
C ALA A 8 14.00 -17.88 -24.15
N GLY A 9 14.56 -16.89 -24.86
CA GLY A 9 13.82 -16.03 -25.79
C GLY A 9 13.02 -14.89 -25.15
N LYS A 10 13.19 -14.61 -23.85
CA LYS A 10 12.50 -13.54 -23.13
C LYS A 10 13.45 -12.81 -22.19
N ARG A 11 13.31 -11.48 -22.06
CA ARG A 11 14.14 -10.66 -21.18
C ARG A 11 13.92 -11.08 -19.72
N LEU A 12 14.97 -11.05 -18.90
CA LEU A 12 14.88 -11.45 -17.49
C LEU A 12 13.83 -10.64 -16.73
N GLU A 13 13.64 -9.35 -17.04
CA GLU A 13 12.59 -8.55 -16.40
C GLU A 13 11.18 -9.05 -16.66
N ASP A 14 10.93 -9.60 -17.86
CA ASP A 14 9.62 -10.11 -18.23
C ASP A 14 9.36 -11.49 -17.60
N HIS A 15 10.42 -12.25 -17.29
CA HIS A 15 10.35 -13.49 -16.53
C HIS A 15 10.03 -13.22 -15.06
N LEU A 16 10.79 -12.34 -14.43
CA LEU A 16 10.79 -12.18 -12.98
C LEU A 16 9.71 -11.21 -12.50
N ARG A 17 9.47 -10.13 -13.26
CA ARG A 17 8.42 -9.13 -12.99
C ARG A 17 8.42 -8.68 -11.52
N PHE A 18 9.59 -8.31 -11.01
CA PHE A 18 9.76 -7.98 -9.60
C PHE A 18 8.78 -6.90 -9.14
N ALA A 19 8.28 -7.08 -7.92
CA ALA A 19 7.39 -6.14 -7.25
C ALA A 19 7.90 -5.80 -5.85
N VAL A 20 7.81 -4.54 -5.47
CA VAL A 20 8.10 -4.10 -4.10
C VAL A 20 6.83 -4.15 -3.25
N ALA A 21 6.93 -4.77 -2.08
CA ALA A 21 5.87 -4.81 -1.07
C ALA A 21 5.84 -3.52 -0.26
N TYR A 22 4.82 -2.67 -0.48
CA TYR A 22 4.74 -1.36 0.15
C TYR A 22 4.70 -1.45 1.69
N TRP A 23 3.99 -2.43 2.26
CA TRP A 23 3.87 -2.61 3.72
C TRP A 23 5.23 -2.82 4.39
N HIS A 24 6.03 -3.81 3.96
CA HIS A 24 7.31 -4.08 4.58
C HIS A 24 8.36 -3.02 4.26
N SER A 25 8.38 -2.54 3.02
CA SER A 25 9.41 -1.59 2.61
C SER A 25 9.19 -0.24 3.25
N LEU A 26 7.95 0.27 3.32
CA LEU A 26 7.67 1.67 3.66
C LEU A 26 6.80 1.89 4.89
N ALA A 27 5.87 0.97 5.22
CA ALA A 27 4.89 1.18 6.29
C ALA A 27 5.27 0.52 7.64
N TRP A 28 5.99 -0.60 7.62
CA TRP A 28 6.38 -1.31 8.84
C TRP A 28 7.39 -0.47 9.64
N PRO A 29 7.10 -0.15 10.92
CA PRO A 29 7.93 0.76 11.70
C PRO A 29 9.15 0.09 12.36
N GLY A 30 9.40 -1.19 12.09
CA GLY A 30 10.52 -1.95 12.67
C GLY A 30 10.28 -2.42 14.10
N GLY A 31 9.02 -2.44 14.57
CA GLY A 31 8.64 -2.96 15.87
C GLY A 31 8.27 -4.45 15.85
N ASP A 32 8.20 -5.03 17.03
CA ASP A 32 7.86 -6.44 17.28
C ASP A 32 6.95 -6.57 18.53
N PRO A 33 6.50 -7.77 18.94
CA PRO A 33 5.64 -7.92 20.11
C PRO A 33 6.24 -7.46 21.46
N PHE A 34 7.54 -7.20 21.51
CA PHE A 34 8.31 -6.83 22.70
C PHE A 34 8.91 -5.40 22.63
N GLY A 35 8.78 -4.71 21.50
CA GLY A 35 9.37 -3.39 21.26
C GLY A 35 8.64 -2.55 20.22
N GLY A 36 8.65 -1.23 20.40
CA GLY A 36 7.96 -0.28 19.53
C GLY A 36 8.71 0.06 18.24
N GLN A 37 8.31 1.16 17.61
CA GLN A 37 8.94 1.67 16.39
C GLN A 37 10.44 1.93 16.58
N THR A 38 11.25 1.41 15.66
CA THR A 38 12.72 1.58 15.64
C THR A 38 13.20 2.37 14.43
N PHE A 39 12.42 2.37 13.34
CA PHE A 39 12.76 3.13 12.15
C PHE A 39 12.37 4.61 12.30
N ASP A 40 13.35 5.51 12.20
CA ASP A 40 13.12 6.96 12.11
C ASP A 40 13.10 7.40 10.65
N ARG A 41 11.91 7.38 10.04
CA ARG A 41 11.71 7.77 8.64
C ARG A 41 10.92 9.07 8.57
N PRO A 42 11.21 9.97 7.61
CA PRO A 42 10.62 11.30 7.58
C PRO A 42 9.10 11.30 7.31
N TRP A 43 8.56 10.22 6.75
CA TRP A 43 7.12 10.04 6.52
C TRP A 43 6.39 9.33 7.65
N PHE A 44 7.05 9.00 8.75
CA PHE A 44 6.34 8.51 9.93
C PHE A 44 5.91 9.68 10.82
N ALA A 45 4.73 9.55 11.41
CA ALA A 45 4.31 10.43 12.49
C ALA A 45 5.37 10.39 13.58
N LYS A 46 5.82 11.57 14.01
CA LYS A 46 6.77 11.67 15.13
C LYS A 46 6.10 11.23 16.43
N PRO A 47 6.86 10.83 17.46
CA PRO A 47 6.28 10.43 18.75
C PRO A 47 5.26 11.45 19.27
N GLY A 48 4.05 11.00 19.58
CA GLY A 48 2.92 11.85 19.99
C GLY A 48 2.15 12.53 18.85
N GLY A 49 2.59 12.37 17.60
CA GLY A 49 1.90 12.82 16.40
C GLY A 49 0.89 11.81 15.87
N ILE A 50 0.15 12.21 14.85
CA ILE A 50 -0.81 11.37 14.11
C ILE A 50 -0.35 11.20 12.67
N ASP A 51 -0.76 10.11 12.04
CA ASP A 51 -0.54 9.90 10.61
C ASP A 51 -1.45 10.83 9.79
N THR A 52 -0.92 11.39 8.70
CA THR A 52 -1.62 12.41 7.89
C THR A 52 -1.50 12.13 6.40
N MET A 53 -2.35 12.78 5.60
CA MET A 53 -2.27 12.65 4.15
C MET A 53 -0.98 13.25 3.58
N GLU A 54 -0.41 14.26 4.23
CA GLU A 54 0.90 14.83 3.86
C GLU A 54 2.01 13.81 4.05
N LEU A 55 2.01 13.09 5.18
CA LEU A 55 2.95 12.00 5.43
C LEU A 55 2.76 10.84 4.45
N ALA A 56 1.51 10.50 4.12
CA ALA A 56 1.20 9.50 3.10
C ALA A 56 1.74 9.88 1.70
N LYS A 57 1.59 11.14 1.30
CA LYS A 57 2.14 11.65 0.03
C LYS A 57 3.68 11.67 0.04
N LEU A 58 4.30 12.07 1.14
CA LEU A 58 5.76 11.99 1.29
C LEU A 58 6.27 10.54 1.20
N LYS A 59 5.56 9.59 1.82
CA LYS A 59 5.86 8.16 1.70
C LYS A 59 5.74 7.71 0.24
N ALA A 60 4.75 8.19 -0.50
CA ALA A 60 4.58 7.92 -1.92
C ALA A 60 5.74 8.49 -2.76
N ASP A 61 6.19 9.71 -2.48
CA ASP A 61 7.34 10.33 -3.14
C ASP A 61 8.57 9.43 -3.03
N VAL A 62 8.90 9.04 -1.80
CA VAL A 62 10.05 8.18 -1.52
C VAL A 62 9.85 6.78 -2.10
N ALA A 63 8.62 6.25 -2.10
CA ALA A 63 8.31 4.94 -2.69
C ALA A 63 8.67 4.90 -4.17
N PHE A 64 8.15 5.85 -4.95
CA PHE A 64 8.35 5.87 -6.40
C PHE A 64 9.78 6.21 -6.80
N GLU A 65 10.49 7.02 -6.00
CA GLU A 65 11.93 7.20 -6.13
C GLU A 65 12.67 5.87 -5.91
N MET A 66 12.38 5.18 -4.80
CA MET A 66 12.98 3.87 -4.47
C MET A 66 12.72 2.82 -5.56
N PHE A 67 11.48 2.73 -6.06
CA PHE A 67 11.12 1.79 -7.12
C PHE A 67 11.92 2.05 -8.39
N SER A 68 12.09 3.32 -8.76
CA SER A 68 12.86 3.73 -9.94
C SER A 68 14.34 3.45 -9.78
N LEU A 69 14.93 3.75 -8.61
CA LEU A 69 16.34 3.48 -8.30
C LEU A 69 16.67 1.98 -8.30
N LEU A 70 15.74 1.14 -7.83
CA LEU A 70 15.87 -0.32 -7.84
C LEU A 70 15.64 -0.93 -9.23
N GLY A 71 15.08 -0.17 -10.18
CA GLY A 71 14.60 -0.72 -11.45
C GLY A 71 13.46 -1.74 -11.27
N ALA A 72 12.65 -1.59 -10.22
CA ALA A 72 11.54 -2.50 -9.95
C ALA A 72 10.32 -2.11 -10.81
N PRO A 73 9.85 -3.00 -11.73
CA PRO A 73 8.78 -2.64 -12.65
C PRO A 73 7.40 -2.58 -11.97
N TYR A 74 7.24 -3.23 -10.82
CA TYR A 74 5.98 -3.27 -10.12
C TYR A 74 6.06 -2.94 -8.62
N PHE A 75 4.89 -2.66 -8.03
CA PHE A 75 4.69 -2.63 -6.58
C PHE A 75 3.33 -3.25 -6.21
N CYS A 76 3.17 -3.52 -4.92
CA CYS A 76 1.94 -4.06 -4.32
C CYS A 76 1.60 -3.29 -3.04
N PHE A 77 0.31 -3.13 -2.71
CA PHE A 77 -0.11 -2.45 -1.48
C PHE A 77 -1.38 -3.05 -0.85
N HIS A 78 -1.55 -2.90 0.46
CA HIS A 78 -2.86 -2.89 1.11
C HIS A 78 -3.36 -1.45 1.21
N ASP A 79 -4.68 -1.24 1.15
CA ASP A 79 -5.28 0.08 1.31
C ASP A 79 -4.83 0.83 2.56
N ALA A 80 -4.68 0.15 3.70
CA ALA A 80 -4.22 0.78 4.93
C ALA A 80 -2.73 1.17 4.91
N ASP A 81 -1.92 0.61 4.00
CA ASP A 81 -0.49 0.91 3.94
C ASP A 81 -0.22 2.30 3.34
N VAL A 82 -1.14 2.78 2.50
CA VAL A 82 -0.94 3.94 1.64
C VAL A 82 -1.62 5.21 2.16
N ARG A 83 -2.52 5.10 3.13
CA ARG A 83 -3.28 6.24 3.69
C ARG A 83 -3.57 6.06 5.18
N PRO A 84 -3.72 7.15 5.95
CA PRO A 84 -4.12 7.10 7.35
C PRO A 84 -5.59 6.70 7.54
N GLU A 85 -5.90 6.01 8.66
CA GLU A 85 -7.27 5.65 9.03
C GLU A 85 -8.14 6.88 9.30
N GLY A 86 -9.32 6.94 8.66
CA GLY A 86 -10.32 8.00 8.87
C GLY A 86 -11.19 7.72 10.09
N LYS A 87 -11.98 8.71 10.52
CA LYS A 87 -12.93 8.55 11.64
C LYS A 87 -14.05 7.56 11.32
N ASP A 88 -14.35 7.40 10.03
CA ASP A 88 -15.37 6.53 9.50
C ASP A 88 -14.93 5.93 8.15
N PHE A 89 -15.78 5.08 7.57
CA PHE A 89 -15.52 4.48 6.26
C PHE A 89 -15.44 5.53 5.15
N SER A 90 -16.32 6.53 5.15
CA SER A 90 -16.39 7.54 4.10
C SER A 90 -15.10 8.36 4.01
N GLU A 91 -14.57 8.79 5.16
CA GLU A 91 -13.29 9.50 5.22
C GLU A 91 -12.11 8.59 4.81
N SER A 92 -12.12 7.33 5.27
CA SER A 92 -11.11 6.33 4.88
C SER A 92 -11.10 6.08 3.37
N ALA A 93 -12.27 5.98 2.76
CA ALA A 93 -12.46 5.78 1.33
C ALA A 93 -12.03 7.02 0.52
N ALA A 94 -12.35 8.23 0.98
CA ALA A 94 -11.93 9.46 0.34
C ALA A 94 -10.41 9.65 0.35
N ARG A 95 -9.75 9.34 1.48
CA ARG A 95 -8.29 9.36 1.59
C ARG A 95 -7.62 8.34 0.67
N LEU A 96 -8.24 7.16 0.50
CA LEU A 96 -7.77 6.16 -0.46
C LEU A 96 -7.92 6.62 -1.91
N ASP A 97 -9.01 7.32 -2.25
CA ASP A 97 -9.14 7.95 -3.57
C ASP A 97 -8.02 8.97 -3.81
N GLU A 98 -7.81 9.87 -2.85
CA GLU A 98 -6.81 10.92 -2.95
C GLU A 98 -5.40 10.38 -3.15
N ILE A 99 -4.97 9.38 -2.36
CA ILE A 99 -3.63 8.82 -2.53
C ILE A 99 -3.51 8.00 -3.82
N THR A 100 -4.58 7.37 -4.30
CA THR A 100 -4.53 6.61 -5.55
C THR A 100 -4.52 7.54 -6.77
N ASP A 101 -5.15 8.71 -6.72
CA ASP A 101 -4.92 9.77 -7.71
C ASP A 101 -3.46 10.21 -7.74
N TYR A 102 -2.87 10.39 -6.55
CA TYR A 102 -1.45 10.74 -6.42
C TYR A 102 -0.53 9.65 -7.01
N PHE A 103 -0.84 8.38 -6.74
CA PHE A 103 -0.09 7.25 -7.29
C PHE A 103 -0.21 7.17 -8.81
N ALA A 104 -1.39 7.42 -9.38
CA ALA A 104 -1.58 7.41 -10.84
C ALA A 104 -0.63 8.40 -11.55
N ASP A 105 -0.49 9.61 -11.01
CA ASP A 105 0.46 10.60 -11.52
C ASP A 105 1.92 10.14 -11.40
N LYS A 106 2.28 9.48 -10.29
CA LYS A 106 3.64 8.95 -10.09
C LYS A 106 3.94 7.78 -11.01
N MET A 107 3.00 6.87 -11.20
CA MET A 107 3.08 5.76 -12.15
C MET A 107 3.26 6.28 -13.58
N LYS A 108 2.52 7.32 -13.97
CA LYS A 108 2.68 7.97 -15.28
C LYS A 108 4.07 8.58 -15.47
N LYS A 109 4.64 9.19 -14.43
CA LYS A 109 5.97 9.83 -14.49
C LYS A 109 7.13 8.83 -14.50
N THR A 110 7.00 7.72 -13.78
CA THR A 110 8.09 6.75 -13.56
C THR A 110 8.01 5.52 -14.45
N GLY A 111 6.82 5.19 -14.98
CA GLY A 111 6.56 3.94 -15.69
C GLY A 111 6.38 2.72 -14.79
N VAL A 112 6.52 2.87 -13.47
CA VAL A 112 6.25 1.80 -12.48
C VAL A 112 4.77 1.45 -12.49
N LYS A 113 4.45 0.15 -12.40
CA LYS A 113 3.09 -0.36 -12.51
C LYS A 113 2.58 -1.00 -11.22
N LEU A 114 1.27 -0.99 -11.01
CA LEU A 114 0.67 -1.77 -9.95
C LEU A 114 0.57 -3.24 -10.37
N LEU A 115 1.15 -4.16 -9.59
CA LEU A 115 0.92 -5.61 -9.81
C LEU A 115 -0.44 -6.01 -9.25
N TRP A 116 -0.69 -5.66 -7.98
CA TRP A 116 -1.96 -5.86 -7.30
C TRP A 116 -2.12 -4.93 -6.10
N GLY A 117 -3.36 -4.59 -5.78
CA GLY A 117 -3.78 -3.99 -4.51
C GLY A 117 -4.67 -4.96 -3.75
N THR A 118 -4.73 -4.83 -2.43
CA THR A 118 -5.58 -5.66 -1.58
C THR A 118 -6.13 -4.88 -0.38
N ALA A 119 -7.06 -5.47 0.37
CA ALA A 119 -7.64 -4.89 1.58
C ALA A 119 -6.96 -5.42 2.84
N ASN A 120 -6.51 -4.53 3.72
CA ASN A 120 -6.09 -4.91 5.07
C ASN A 120 -7.33 -5.04 5.96
N LEU A 121 -7.79 -6.29 6.11
CA LEU A 121 -8.94 -6.65 6.95
C LEU A 121 -8.50 -7.43 8.20
N PHE A 122 -7.34 -7.08 8.76
CA PHE A 122 -6.75 -7.83 9.87
C PHE A 122 -6.06 -6.94 10.92
N SER A 123 -5.59 -5.74 10.56
CA SER A 123 -4.88 -4.88 11.51
C SER A 123 -5.81 -4.09 12.45
N HIS A 124 -6.91 -3.54 11.94
CA HIS A 124 -7.81 -2.75 12.78
C HIS A 124 -8.56 -3.66 13.77
N ARG A 125 -8.70 -3.23 15.03
CA ARG A 125 -9.33 -4.02 16.13
C ARG A 125 -10.74 -4.54 15.81
N ARG A 126 -11.45 -3.89 14.88
CA ARG A 126 -12.79 -4.33 14.41
C ARG A 126 -12.76 -5.74 13.84
N PHE A 127 -11.63 -6.17 13.28
CA PHE A 127 -11.46 -7.48 12.66
C PHE A 127 -10.94 -8.55 13.63
N MET A 128 -10.92 -8.30 14.95
CA MET A 128 -10.39 -9.25 15.95
C MET A 128 -11.10 -10.62 15.93
N SER A 129 -12.35 -10.68 15.48
CA SER A 129 -13.14 -11.91 15.33
C SER A 129 -13.32 -12.34 13.86
N GLY A 130 -12.48 -11.84 12.95
CA GLY A 130 -12.56 -12.09 11.50
C GLY A 130 -13.14 -10.91 10.71
N ALA A 131 -13.16 -11.04 9.38
CA ALA A 131 -13.71 -10.05 8.47
C ALA A 131 -14.99 -10.57 7.80
N ALA A 132 -14.87 -11.29 6.68
CA ALA A 132 -16.00 -11.99 6.07
C ALA A 132 -16.55 -13.14 6.95
N THR A 133 -15.78 -13.59 7.93
CA THR A 133 -16.12 -14.65 8.88
C THR A 133 -16.50 -14.10 10.26
N ASN A 134 -16.65 -12.78 10.40
CA ASN A 134 -17.01 -12.18 11.67
C ASN A 134 -18.46 -12.55 12.05
N PRO A 135 -18.75 -12.89 13.31
CA PRO A 135 -20.12 -13.11 13.76
C PRO A 135 -20.97 -11.84 13.79
N ASP A 136 -20.35 -10.65 13.76
CA ASP A 136 -21.04 -9.36 13.69
C ASP A 136 -21.30 -8.94 12.22
N PRO A 137 -22.58 -8.79 11.79
CA PRO A 137 -22.92 -8.41 10.43
C PRO A 137 -22.44 -7.00 10.04
N ASP A 138 -22.26 -6.07 11.00
CA ASP A 138 -21.77 -4.72 10.70
C ASP A 138 -20.28 -4.76 10.33
N VAL A 139 -19.51 -5.67 10.93
CA VAL A 139 -18.10 -5.90 10.57
C VAL A 139 -18.00 -6.55 9.19
N PHE A 140 -18.88 -7.51 8.87
CA PHE A 140 -18.96 -8.07 7.53
C PHE A 140 -19.25 -6.99 6.49
N ALA A 141 -20.23 -6.12 6.74
CA ALA A 141 -20.61 -5.03 5.84
C ALA A 141 -19.45 -4.05 5.62
N TYR A 142 -18.73 -3.67 6.69
CA TYR A 142 -17.53 -2.83 6.59
C TYR A 142 -16.45 -3.50 5.73
N ALA A 143 -16.17 -4.79 5.97
CA ALA A 143 -15.18 -5.55 5.21
C ALA A 143 -15.53 -5.61 3.71
N ALA A 144 -16.80 -5.86 3.38
CA ALA A 144 -17.28 -5.88 2.00
C ALA A 144 -17.11 -4.51 1.31
N ALA A 145 -17.43 -3.42 2.02
CA ALA A 145 -17.27 -2.07 1.51
C ALA A 145 -15.78 -1.73 1.26
N THR A 146 -14.88 -2.11 2.17
CA THR A 146 -13.43 -1.94 2.00
C THR A 146 -12.92 -2.75 0.81
N VAL A 147 -13.28 -4.03 0.67
CA VAL A 147 -12.87 -4.86 -0.48
C VAL A 147 -13.34 -4.27 -1.79
N LYS A 148 -14.61 -3.83 -1.86
CA LYS A 148 -15.14 -3.16 -3.05
C LYS A 148 -14.28 -1.95 -3.40
N LYS A 149 -13.97 -1.10 -2.41
CA LYS A 149 -13.16 0.10 -2.63
C LYS A 149 -11.75 -0.24 -3.10
N CYS A 150 -11.10 -1.24 -2.51
CA CYS A 150 -9.79 -1.74 -2.93
C CYS A 150 -9.80 -2.24 -4.37
N ILE A 151 -10.83 -2.99 -4.78
CA ILE A 151 -10.99 -3.45 -6.16
C ILE A 151 -11.14 -2.27 -7.12
N ASP A 152 -11.99 -1.28 -6.77
CA ASP A 152 -12.22 -0.10 -7.59
C ASP A 152 -10.92 0.68 -7.84
N VAL A 153 -10.14 0.97 -6.78
CA VAL A 153 -8.88 1.71 -6.92
C VAL A 153 -7.78 0.87 -7.57
N THR A 154 -7.76 -0.45 -7.33
CA THR A 154 -6.82 -1.36 -8.03
C THR A 154 -7.11 -1.37 -9.52
N LYS A 155 -8.39 -1.34 -9.93
CA LYS A 155 -8.79 -1.24 -11.33
C LYS A 155 -8.43 0.12 -11.93
N LYS A 156 -8.61 1.21 -11.18
CA LYS A 156 -8.23 2.58 -11.59
C LYS A 156 -6.73 2.72 -11.88
N LEU A 157 -5.88 2.03 -11.12
CA LEU A 157 -4.43 2.09 -11.23
C LEU A 157 -3.83 1.11 -12.27
N LYS A 158 -4.63 0.28 -12.92
CA LYS A 158 -4.18 -0.64 -13.98
C LYS A 158 -4.27 0.01 -15.34
#